data_AF-A0A844GCN5-F1
#
_entry.id   AF-A0A844GCN5-F1
#
_cell.length_a   1.000
_cell.length_b   1.000
_cell.length_c   1.000
_cell.angle_alpha   90.00
_cell.angle_beta   90.00
_cell.angle_gamma   90.00
#
_symmetry.space_group_name_H-M   'P 1'
#
loop_
_entity.id
_entity.type
_entity.pdbx_description
1 polymer ?
#
loop_
_entity_poly.entity_id
_entity_poly.type
_entity_poly.pdbx_seq_one_letter_code
_entity_poly.pdbx_strand_id
1 'polypeptide(L)'
;MKVYEKPVVSVDAGMTEGVYAASGAGGIKTGNKTIAADWGGSGQAKFDLDLSNVNLSQLTVVLTFNMDISSCWGSGAGVICSGKTATLTWHSAPTSAEITVQANGDIKNLQITGSSYSNNFQ
;
A
#
# COMPACT_ATOMS: atom_id res chain seq x y z
N MET A 1 -13.77 35.69 0.06
CA MET A 1 -13.35 34.43 -0.59
C MET A 1 -12.50 33.67 0.42
N LYS A 2 -12.99 32.58 1.00
CA LYS A 2 -12.19 31.78 1.94
C LYS A 2 -11.34 30.82 1.12
N VAL A 3 -10.07 31.15 0.94
CA VAL A 3 -9.07 30.22 0.44
C VAL A 3 -8.90 29.16 1.53
N TYR A 4 -9.47 27.98 1.31
CA TYR A 4 -9.17 26.83 2.14
C TYR A 4 -7.85 26.25 1.64
N GLU A 5 -6.76 26.67 2.26
CA GLU A 5 -5.46 26.06 2.06
C GLU A 5 -5.45 24.75 2.87
N LYS A 6 -5.48 23.63 2.16
CA LYS A 6 -5.47 22.30 2.77
C LYS A 6 -4.20 22.20 3.63
N PRO A 7 -4.28 21.92 4.96
CA PRO A 7 -3.08 21.75 5.75
C PRO A 7 -2.35 20.49 5.26
N VAL A 8 -1.19 20.68 4.65
CA VAL A 8 -0.25 19.59 4.39
C VAL A 8 0.50 19.35 5.71
N VAL A 9 -0.07 18.51 6.56
CA VAL A 9 0.64 17.99 7.73
C VAL A 9 1.59 16.91 7.23
N SER A 10 2.85 17.27 7.01
CA SER A 10 3.94 16.29 6.97
C SER A 10 4.21 15.89 8.42
N VAL A 11 3.63 14.76 8.84
CA VAL A 11 4.02 14.11 10.10
C VAL A 11 5.34 13.40 9.83
N ASP A 12 6.44 13.97 10.30
CA ASP A 12 7.67 13.22 10.54
C ASP A 12 7.37 12.27 11.71
N ALA A 13 6.90 11.07 11.40
CA ALA A 13 6.73 9.98 12.36
C ALA A 13 7.82 8.96 12.09
N GLY A 14 9.01 9.26 12.59
CA GLY A 14 10.08 8.28 12.69
C GLY A 14 9.63 7.04 13.48
N MET A 15 10.25 5.93 13.10
CA MET A 15 10.42 4.71 13.88
C MET A 15 9.24 3.74 13.93
N THR A 16 9.35 2.73 13.06
CA THR A 16 9.08 1.29 13.30
C THR A 16 7.95 0.94 14.26
N GLU A 17 6.90 0.26 13.79
CA GLU A 17 6.29 -0.91 14.44
C GLU A 17 5.26 -1.52 13.48
N GLY A 18 5.47 -2.79 13.14
CA GLY A 18 4.49 -3.60 12.41
C GLY A 18 4.96 -4.13 11.06
N VAL A 19 6.06 -4.89 11.03
CA VAL A 19 6.32 -5.80 9.92
C VAL A 19 5.30 -6.94 10.03
N TYR A 20 4.09 -6.74 9.52
CA TYR A 20 3.13 -7.83 9.33
C TYR A 20 3.64 -8.66 8.15
N ALA A 21 4.49 -9.63 8.46
CA ALA A 21 4.97 -10.60 7.49
C ALA A 21 3.78 -11.49 7.07
N ALA A 22 3.00 -11.05 6.09
CA ALA A 22 2.17 -11.93 5.28
C ALA A 22 3.10 -12.85 4.47
N SER A 23 3.66 -13.87 5.12
CA SER A 23 4.52 -14.88 4.51
C SER A 23 3.67 -15.83 3.67
N GLY A 24 3.43 -15.47 2.41
CA GLY A 24 3.35 -16.45 1.33
C GLY A 24 4.78 -16.77 0.89
N ALA A 25 5.11 -18.05 0.73
CA ALA A 25 6.47 -18.55 0.49
C ALA A 25 7.27 -17.69 -0.52
N GLY A 26 8.27 -16.97 0.01
CA GLY A 26 9.33 -16.26 -0.71
C GLY A 26 8.86 -15.24 -1.76
N GLY A 27 8.85 -13.95 -1.44
CA GLY A 27 8.73 -12.93 -2.49
C GLY A 27 8.71 -11.50 -2.01
N ILE A 28 7.55 -11.00 -1.57
CA ILE A 28 7.35 -9.58 -1.28
C ILE A 28 7.21 -9.35 0.21
N LYS A 29 8.02 -8.42 0.74
CA LYS A 29 7.91 -7.99 2.13
C LYS A 29 7.17 -6.66 2.17
N THR A 30 6.19 -6.56 3.04
CA THR A 30 5.49 -5.30 3.32
C THR A 30 6.22 -4.60 4.46
N GLY A 31 6.64 -3.37 4.21
CA GLY A 31 7.37 -2.52 5.14
C GLY A 31 6.43 -1.68 6.01
N ASN A 32 6.89 -0.47 6.34
CA ASN A 32 6.22 0.38 7.31
C ASN A 32 4.84 0.83 6.83
N LYS A 33 3.92 0.98 7.78
CA LYS A 33 2.65 1.67 7.60
C LYS A 33 2.77 3.10 8.12
N THR A 34 2.48 4.08 7.28
CA THR A 34 2.43 5.49 7.67
C THR A 34 1.02 6.04 7.45
N ILE A 35 0.40 6.60 8.48
CA ILE A 35 -0.92 7.23 8.35
C ILE A 35 -0.73 8.60 7.69
N ALA A 36 -1.26 8.76 6.48
CA ALA A 36 -1.18 10.01 5.71
C ALA A 36 -2.32 10.98 6.06
N ALA A 37 -3.50 10.45 6.41
CA ALA A 37 -4.64 11.24 6.86
C ALA A 37 -5.59 10.40 7.71
N ASP A 38 -6.17 11.01 8.74
CA ASP A 38 -7.25 10.45 9.56
C ASP A 38 -8.40 11.46 9.59
N TRP A 39 -9.57 11.06 9.08
CA TRP A 39 -10.78 11.89 9.03
C TRP A 39 -11.86 11.39 10.01
N GLY A 40 -11.52 10.53 10.97
CA GLY A 40 -12.42 10.06 12.04
C GLY A 40 -13.47 9.01 11.64
N GLY A 41 -13.68 8.78 10.34
CA GLY A 41 -14.51 7.70 9.80
C GLY A 41 -14.02 7.14 8.47
N SER A 42 -12.91 7.68 7.97
CA SER A 42 -12.14 7.19 6.84
C SER A 42 -10.74 7.81 6.95
N GLY A 43 -9.79 7.29 6.19
CA GLY A 43 -8.44 7.85 6.19
C GLY A 43 -7.60 7.27 5.09
N GLN A 44 -6.33 7.69 5.06
CA GLN A 44 -5.34 7.23 4.11
C GLN A 44 -4.10 6.74 4.85
N ALA A 45 -3.55 5.62 4.37
CA ALA A 45 -2.29 5.09 4.84
C ALA A 45 -1.40 4.71 3.65
N LYS A 46 -0.09 4.84 3.87
CA LYS A 46 0.98 4.43 2.97
C LYS A 46 1.59 3.14 3.49
N PHE A 47 1.92 2.25 2.57
CA PHE A 47 2.62 1.00 2.86
C PHE A 47 3.82 0.87 1.93
N ASP A 48 4.98 0.62 2.53
CA ASP A 48 6.19 0.30 1.78
C ASP A 48 6.15 -1.16 1.32
N LEU A 49 6.72 -1.43 0.14
CA LEU A 49 6.87 -2.76 -0.42
C LEU A 49 8.34 -2.96 -0.80
N ASP A 50 8.94 -4.03 -0.29
CA ASP A 50 10.24 -4.52 -0.70
C ASP A 50 10.04 -5.66 -1.73
N LEU A 51 10.43 -5.34 -2.96
CA LEU A 51 10.34 -6.16 -4.16
C LEU A 51 11.71 -6.72 -4.56
N SER A 52 12.77 -6.47 -3.76
CA SER A 52 14.16 -6.86 -4.11
C SER A 52 14.36 -8.36 -4.28
N ASN A 53 13.46 -9.19 -3.73
CA ASN A 53 13.54 -10.64 -3.75
C ASN A 53 12.62 -11.29 -4.80
N VAL A 54 11.98 -10.50 -5.68
CA VAL A 54 11.15 -11.00 -6.79
C VAL A 54 11.70 -10.57 -8.14
N ASN A 55 11.24 -11.24 -9.20
CA ASN A 55 11.52 -10.79 -10.55
C ASN A 55 10.76 -9.48 -10.82
N LEU A 56 11.49 -8.43 -11.17
CA LEU A 56 10.96 -7.08 -11.36
C LEU A 56 10.31 -6.87 -12.74
N SER A 57 10.50 -7.78 -13.70
CA SER A 57 9.92 -7.68 -15.03
C SER A 57 8.49 -8.24 -15.04
N GLN A 58 7.54 -7.47 -15.59
CA GLN A 58 6.12 -7.84 -15.71
C GLN A 58 5.50 -8.32 -14.38
N LEU A 59 5.85 -7.64 -13.29
CA LEU A 59 5.46 -8.00 -11.93
C LEU A 59 4.03 -7.55 -11.63
N THR A 60 3.22 -8.48 -11.12
CA THR A 60 1.91 -8.24 -10.52
C THR A 60 1.95 -8.60 -9.05
N VAL A 61 1.41 -7.72 -8.21
CA VAL A 61 1.38 -7.88 -6.75
C VAL A 61 -0.04 -7.67 -6.27
N VAL A 62 -0.53 -8.59 -5.46
CA VAL A 62 -1.86 -8.51 -4.88
C VAL A 62 -1.71 -8.44 -3.37
N LEU A 63 -2.16 -7.33 -2.80
CA LEU A 63 -2.20 -7.07 -1.37
C LEU A 63 -3.63 -7.22 -0.87
N THR A 64 -3.80 -7.93 0.23
CA THR A 64 -5.08 -8.11 0.92
C THR A 64 -5.03 -7.37 2.24
N PHE A 65 -6.06 -6.58 2.53
CA PHE A 65 -6.23 -5.81 3.75
C PHE A 65 -7.27 -6.45 4.67
N ASN A 66 -7.23 -6.11 5.96
CA ASN A 66 -8.24 -6.56 6.92
C ASN A 66 -9.60 -5.85 6.76
N MET A 67 -9.64 -4.71 6.07
CA MET A 67 -10.82 -3.88 5.89
C MET A 67 -10.94 -3.37 4.46
N ASP A 68 -12.13 -2.87 4.11
CA ASP A 68 -12.40 -2.40 2.75
C ASP A 68 -11.70 -1.08 2.46
N ILE A 69 -11.04 -1.05 1.30
CA ILE A 69 -10.38 0.12 0.75
C ILE A 69 -11.27 0.73 -0.33
N SER A 70 -11.39 2.05 -0.31
CA SER A 70 -12.21 2.81 -1.27
C SER A 70 -11.43 3.32 -2.46
N SER A 71 -10.13 3.60 -2.27
CA SER A 71 -9.24 4.09 -3.32
C SER A 71 -7.80 3.68 -3.05
N CYS A 72 -6.95 3.72 -4.07
CA CYS A 72 -5.54 3.43 -3.94
C CYS A 72 -4.70 4.00 -5.08
N TRP A 73 -3.42 4.19 -4.80
CA TRP A 73 -2.43 4.76 -5.71
C TRP A 73 -1.09 4.07 -5.50
N GLY A 74 -0.45 3.69 -6.60
CA GLY A 74 0.88 3.08 -6.58
C GLY A 74 1.88 3.99 -7.27
N SER A 75 3.07 4.11 -6.70
CA SER A 75 4.14 4.89 -7.31
C SER A 75 4.67 4.17 -8.55
N GLY A 76 4.27 4.62 -9.74
CA GLY A 76 4.69 4.05 -11.03
C GLY A 76 4.07 2.68 -11.37
N ALA A 77 3.10 2.22 -10.58
CA ALA A 77 2.34 0.99 -10.82
C ALA A 77 0.98 1.32 -11.44
N GLY A 78 0.49 0.46 -12.34
CA GLY A 78 -0.95 0.37 -12.56
C GLY A 78 -1.60 -0.21 -11.31
N VAL A 79 -2.63 0.44 -10.76
CA VAL A 79 -3.28 -0.03 -9.52
C VAL A 79 -4.78 -0.18 -9.71
N ILE A 80 -5.31 -1.30 -9.22
CA ILE A 80 -6.74 -1.61 -9.14
C ILE A 80 -7.07 -1.96 -7.70
N CYS A 81 -8.10 -1.33 -7.14
CA CYS A 81 -8.59 -1.67 -5.82
C CYS A 81 -10.06 -2.08 -5.84
N SER A 82 -10.35 -3.15 -5.11
CA SER A 82 -11.68 -3.73 -5.03
C SER A 82 -11.86 -4.41 -3.68
N GLY A 83 -12.88 -3.97 -2.93
CA GLY A 83 -13.15 -4.47 -1.58
C GLY A 83 -11.93 -4.34 -0.68
N LYS A 84 -11.37 -5.48 -0.26
CA LYS A 84 -10.19 -5.54 0.62
C LYS A 84 -8.89 -5.78 -0.13
N THR A 85 -8.87 -5.67 -1.45
CA THR A 85 -7.72 -6.09 -2.27
C THR A 85 -7.20 -4.94 -3.11
N ALA A 86 -5.88 -4.74 -3.11
CA ALA A 86 -5.18 -3.88 -4.07
C ALA A 86 -4.28 -4.72 -4.96
N THR A 87 -4.42 -4.55 -6.27
CA THR A 87 -3.57 -5.18 -7.29
C THR A 87 -2.69 -4.12 -7.91
N LEU A 88 -1.38 -4.30 -7.82
CA LEU A 88 -0.36 -3.44 -8.43
C LEU A 88 0.31 -4.18 -9.57
N THR A 89 0.49 -3.51 -10.71
CA THR A 89 1.12 -4.08 -11.89
C THR A 89 2.22 -3.17 -12.41
N TRP A 90 3.40 -3.72 -12.65
CA TRP A 90 4.53 -3.03 -13.26
C TRP A 90 4.99 -3.78 -14.51
N HIS A 91 5.31 -3.03 -15.57
CA HIS A 91 6.08 -3.60 -16.68
C HIS A 91 7.55 -3.79 -16.28
N SER A 92 8.11 -2.82 -15.54
CA SER A 92 9.42 -2.89 -14.90
C SER A 92 9.30 -2.28 -13.50
N ALA A 93 9.32 -3.13 -12.48
CA ALA A 93 9.17 -2.73 -11.09
C ALA A 93 10.48 -2.19 -10.51
N PRO A 94 10.42 -1.21 -9.60
CA PRO A 94 11.56 -0.87 -8.76
C PRO A 94 11.80 -1.97 -7.70
N THR A 95 12.98 -1.98 -7.07
CA THR A 95 13.28 -2.88 -5.94
C THR A 95 12.49 -2.51 -4.68
N SER A 96 12.03 -1.26 -4.58
CA SER A 96 11.17 -0.75 -3.50
C SER A 96 10.04 0.08 -4.08
N ALA A 97 8.82 -0.12 -3.60
CA ALA A 97 7.64 0.64 -4.02
C ALA A 97 6.83 1.12 -2.82
N GLU A 98 5.96 2.11 -3.04
CA GLU A 98 4.98 2.58 -2.05
C GLU A 98 3.58 2.45 -2.65
N ILE A 99 2.63 1.98 -1.84
CA ILE A 99 1.20 2.08 -2.13
C ILE A 99 0.53 2.97 -1.08
N THR A 100 -0.26 3.94 -1.55
CA THR A 100 -1.22 4.67 -0.72
C THR A 100 -2.58 4.05 -0.91
N VAL A 101 -3.28 3.76 0.19
CA VAL A 101 -4.67 3.28 0.17
C VAL A 101 -5.53 4.16 1.04
N GLN A 102 -6.77 4.35 0.61
CA GLN A 102 -7.83 4.97 1.38
C GLN A 102 -8.76 3.88 1.89
N ALA A 103 -9.07 3.89 3.19
CA ALA A 103 -9.97 2.94 3.80
C ALA A 103 -11.14 3.67 4.50
N ASN A 104 -12.27 2.98 4.55
CA ASN A 104 -13.46 3.46 5.29
C ASN A 104 -13.46 2.84 6.69
N GLY A 105 -13.57 3.66 7.72
CA GLY A 105 -13.43 3.26 9.13
C GLY A 105 -12.18 3.84 9.79
N ASP A 106 -11.75 3.22 10.89
CA ASP A 106 -10.56 3.64 11.64
C ASP A 106 -9.28 3.23 10.91
N ILE A 107 -8.60 4.22 10.30
CA ILE A 107 -7.38 4.01 9.52
C ILE A 107 -6.23 3.44 10.35
N LYS A 108 -6.24 3.63 11.68
CA LYS A 108 -5.22 3.09 12.57
C LYS A 108 -5.24 1.56 12.59
N ASN A 109 -6.42 0.98 12.38
CA ASN A 109 -6.62 -0.48 12.35
C ASN A 109 -6.35 -1.11 10.99
N LEU A 110 -6.11 -0.31 9.94
CA LEU A 110 -5.78 -0.84 8.62
C LEU A 110 -4.44 -1.58 8.65
N GLN A 111 -4.41 -2.79 8.10
CA GLN A 111 -3.23 -3.64 7.99
C GLN A 111 -3.30 -4.52 6.75
N ILE A 112 -2.14 -4.87 6.22
CA ILE A 112 -2.02 -5.91 5.19
C ILE A 112 -2.05 -7.25 5.89
N THR A 113 -2.99 -8.11 5.50
CA THR A 113 -3.18 -9.46 6.04
C THR A 113 -2.70 -10.54 5.09
N GLY A 114 -2.48 -10.20 3.82
CA GLY A 114 -2.02 -11.13 2.79
C GLY A 114 -1.26 -10.41 1.68
N SER A 115 -0.25 -11.05 1.13
CA SER A 115 0.44 -10.61 -0.07
C SER A 115 0.70 -11.80 -0.99
N SER A 116 0.60 -11.58 -2.29
CA SER A 116 0.98 -12.56 -3.32
C SER A 116 1.52 -11.84 -4.53
N TYR A 117 2.29 -12.54 -5.37
CA TYR A 117 2.86 -11.97 -6.57
C TYR A 117 2.93 -13.00 -7.69
N SER A 118 2.94 -12.49 -8.91
CA SER A 118 3.16 -13.28 -10.12
C SER A 118 3.92 -12.45 -11.15
N ASN A 119 4.67 -13.12 -12.01
CA ASN A 119 5.20 -12.51 -13.22
C ASN A 119 4.34 -12.98 -14.39
N ASN A 120 3.75 -12.04 -15.13
CA ASN A 120 3.01 -12.37 -16.33
C ASN A 120 4.02 -12.55 -17.47
N PHE A 121 4.56 -13.76 -17.62
CA PHE A 121 5.36 -14.10 -18.80
C PHE A 121 4.46 -13.96 -20.04
N GLN A 122 4.75 -12.99 -20.91
CA GLN A 122 4.27 -13.01 -22.30
C GLN A 122 5.27 -13.74 -23.18
#